data_AF-A0A7X1U050-F1
#
_entry.id   AF-A0A7X1U050-F1
#
_cell.length_a   1.000
_cell.length_b   1.000
_cell.length_c   1.000
_cell.angle_alpha   90.00
_cell.angle_beta   90.00
_cell.angle_gamma   90.00
#
_symmetry.space_group_name_H-M   'P 1'
#
loop_
_entity.id
_entity.type
_entity.pdbx_description
1 polymer ?
#
loop_
_entity_poly.entity_id
_entity_poly.type
_entity_poly.pdbx_seq_one_letter_code
_entity_poly.pdbx_strand_id
1 'polypeptide(L)'
;MPTLTAKERAILILESWKDDKPEDPSWRRSMPSSQAQEFNRYIGLMNGANLKIGTIYILLIDQFIDKLELRFCWYVALKLWEEQIDDIQHIVQVSSREPITESDYEAEVAKVREEWVPVKELAEFLAGQKTDWAETDWESVDESETREVTDAAWDREVKSQGRRLRTLVESKEILARGKGRSLKLQMGSFDGAFGRTTAAVPEDLLRYRIIPDCFADEVEQERRSQEAMLATLEWERIGIVGDPPGAINVRKRLMEALQTSLAACFCDCWQQLRAVETVVEEIGAEFDGADPLRPAHRSMLDACRKKLLQMQEQLQYLEIEAVQTEPDDEFLETLRRLANG
;
A
#
# COMPACT_ATOMS: atom_id res chain seq x y z
N MET A 1 22.49 -64.92 -19.46
CA MET A 1 22.09 -63.74 -18.67
C MET A 1 20.58 -63.79 -18.51
N PRO A 2 20.00 -63.40 -17.36
CA PRO A 2 18.55 -63.30 -17.23
C PRO A 2 18.00 -62.35 -18.30
N THR A 3 16.94 -62.78 -18.98
CA THR A 3 16.30 -61.98 -20.02
C THR A 3 15.48 -60.89 -19.36
N LEU A 4 15.93 -59.64 -19.46
CA LEU A 4 15.17 -58.49 -18.95
C LEU A 4 13.78 -58.45 -19.60
N THR A 5 12.82 -57.88 -18.89
CA THR A 5 11.47 -57.54 -19.37
C THR A 5 11.49 -56.19 -20.10
N ALA A 6 10.39 -55.85 -20.79
CA ALA A 6 10.24 -54.53 -21.42
C ALA A 6 10.35 -53.40 -20.38
N LYS A 7 9.68 -53.58 -19.24
CA LYS A 7 9.66 -52.65 -18.11
C LYS A 7 11.05 -52.44 -17.50
N GLU A 8 11.76 -53.52 -17.16
CA GLU A 8 13.11 -53.43 -16.58
C GLU A 8 14.07 -52.67 -17.52
N ARG A 9 13.99 -52.89 -18.84
CA ARG A 9 14.78 -52.11 -19.80
C ARG A 9 14.42 -50.63 -19.81
N ALA A 10 13.12 -50.29 -19.74
CA ALA A 10 12.70 -48.90 -19.70
C ALA A 10 13.16 -48.19 -18.42
N ILE A 11 13.14 -48.88 -17.27
CA ILE A 11 13.68 -48.37 -16.01
C ILE A 11 15.20 -48.09 -16.13
N LEU A 12 15.98 -49.00 -16.71
CA LEU A 12 17.42 -48.78 -16.94
C LEU A 12 17.71 -47.56 -17.83
N ILE A 13 16.85 -47.31 -18.83
CA ILE A 13 16.94 -46.12 -19.67
C ILE A 13 16.59 -44.86 -18.88
N LEU A 14 15.54 -44.92 -18.05
CA LEU A 14 15.15 -43.82 -17.18
C LEU A 14 16.28 -43.45 -16.21
N GLU A 15 16.90 -44.43 -15.58
CA GLU A 15 18.07 -44.24 -14.71
C GLU A 15 19.23 -43.61 -15.46
N SER A 16 19.56 -44.11 -16.66
CA SER A 16 20.62 -43.54 -17.49
C SER A 16 20.33 -42.08 -17.86
N TRP A 17 19.08 -41.76 -18.19
CA TRP A 17 18.65 -40.40 -18.49
C TRP A 17 18.72 -39.47 -17.28
N LYS A 18 18.38 -39.96 -16.09
CA LYS A 18 18.51 -39.19 -14.84
C LYS A 18 19.98 -38.87 -14.53
N ASP A 19 20.86 -39.80 -14.85
CA ASP A 19 22.31 -39.67 -14.67
C ASP A 19 23.02 -38.90 -15.80
N ASP A 20 22.29 -38.40 -16.80
CA ASP A 20 22.85 -37.79 -18.02
C ASP A 20 23.87 -38.71 -18.74
N LYS A 21 23.65 -40.02 -18.66
CA LYS A 21 24.46 -41.05 -19.32
C LYS A 21 23.80 -41.46 -20.64
N PRO A 22 24.60 -41.78 -21.67
CA PRO A 22 24.05 -42.35 -22.90
C PRO A 22 23.40 -43.71 -22.60
N GLU A 23 22.25 -43.95 -23.24
CA GLU A 23 21.59 -45.26 -23.21
C GLU A 23 22.53 -46.35 -23.74
N ASP A 24 22.61 -47.51 -23.06
CA ASP A 24 23.31 -48.67 -23.60
C ASP A 24 22.52 -49.28 -24.78
N PRO A 25 23.07 -49.24 -26.02
CA PRO A 25 22.39 -49.79 -27.19
C PRO A 25 22.09 -51.29 -27.09
N SER A 26 22.78 -52.01 -26.19
CA SER A 26 22.59 -53.44 -25.97
C SER A 26 21.18 -53.76 -25.45
N TRP A 27 20.55 -52.84 -24.71
CA TRP A 27 19.20 -53.03 -24.17
C TRP A 27 18.17 -53.17 -25.28
N ARG A 28 18.24 -52.32 -26.32
CA ARG A 28 17.36 -52.43 -27.50
C ARG A 28 17.74 -53.58 -28.41
N ARG A 29 19.03 -53.81 -28.65
CA ARG A 29 19.51 -54.86 -29.57
C ARG A 29 19.19 -56.27 -29.08
N SER A 30 19.18 -56.49 -27.77
CA SER A 30 18.87 -57.78 -27.15
C SER A 30 17.39 -58.00 -26.86
N MET A 31 16.51 -57.05 -27.20
CA MET A 31 15.08 -57.13 -26.89
C MET A 31 14.36 -58.08 -27.85
N PRO A 32 13.60 -59.08 -27.34
CA PRO A 32 12.72 -59.88 -28.17
C PRO A 32 11.67 -59.01 -28.87
N SER A 33 11.32 -59.34 -30.11
CA SER A 33 10.31 -58.59 -30.88
C SER A 33 8.93 -58.57 -30.20
N SER A 34 8.62 -59.61 -29.41
CA SER A 34 7.38 -59.68 -28.61
C SER A 34 7.28 -58.60 -27.53
N GLN A 35 8.39 -58.05 -27.06
CA GLN A 35 8.43 -57.00 -26.04
C GLN A 35 8.42 -55.58 -26.63
N ALA A 36 8.58 -55.43 -27.96
CA ALA A 36 8.80 -54.14 -28.58
C ALA A 36 7.63 -53.16 -28.39
N GLN A 37 6.39 -53.65 -28.48
CA GLN A 37 5.19 -52.80 -28.30
C GLN A 37 5.10 -52.25 -26.88
N GLU A 38 5.26 -53.12 -25.87
CA GLU A 38 5.20 -52.74 -24.46
C GLU A 38 6.35 -51.79 -24.09
N PHE A 39 7.57 -52.09 -24.57
CA PHE A 39 8.72 -51.22 -24.37
C PHE A 39 8.50 -49.84 -25.00
N ASN A 40 7.99 -49.78 -26.23
CA ASN A 40 7.68 -48.51 -26.89
C ASN A 40 6.60 -47.70 -26.14
N ARG A 41 5.63 -48.37 -25.50
CA ARG A 41 4.66 -47.71 -24.62
C ARG A 41 5.37 -47.01 -23.45
N TYR A 42 6.29 -47.71 -22.77
CA TYR A 42 7.06 -47.11 -21.67
C TYR A 42 7.93 -45.93 -22.12
N ILE A 43 8.60 -46.05 -23.26
CA ILE A 43 9.36 -44.93 -23.85
C ILE A 43 8.43 -43.76 -24.18
N GLY A 44 7.23 -44.03 -24.69
CA GLY A 44 6.18 -43.03 -24.91
C GLY A 44 5.84 -42.27 -23.63
N LEU A 45 5.57 -42.99 -22.54
CA LEU A 45 5.27 -42.39 -21.23
C LEU A 45 6.44 -41.53 -20.69
N MET A 46 7.68 -42.01 -20.81
CA MET A 46 8.87 -41.25 -20.40
C MET A 46 9.01 -39.96 -21.22
N ASN A 47 8.76 -40.03 -22.53
CA ASN A 47 8.78 -38.87 -23.41
C ASN A 47 7.64 -37.90 -23.10
N GLY A 48 6.44 -38.40 -22.83
CA GLY A 48 5.30 -37.59 -22.39
C GLY A 48 5.61 -36.85 -21.09
N ALA A 49 6.11 -37.57 -20.09
CA ALA A 49 6.49 -36.99 -18.80
C ALA A 49 7.57 -35.91 -18.94
N ASN A 50 8.60 -36.11 -19.77
CA ASN A 50 9.71 -35.17 -19.83
C ASN A 50 9.55 -34.06 -20.87
N LEU A 51 9.11 -34.39 -22.09
CA LEU A 51 9.04 -33.44 -23.20
C LEU A 51 7.74 -32.65 -23.22
N LYS A 52 6.62 -33.26 -22.78
CA LYS A 52 5.32 -32.58 -22.75
C LYS A 52 5.06 -31.99 -21.38
N ILE A 53 5.01 -32.82 -20.35
CA ILE A 53 4.71 -32.35 -18.99
C ILE A 53 5.88 -31.51 -18.47
N GLY A 54 7.08 -32.08 -18.41
CA GLY A 54 8.27 -31.45 -17.84
C GLY A 54 8.64 -30.13 -18.52
N THR A 55 8.90 -30.16 -19.83
CA THR A 55 9.39 -28.98 -20.54
C THR A 55 8.31 -27.92 -20.79
N ILE A 56 7.07 -28.31 -21.11
CA ILE A 56 6.03 -27.34 -21.49
C ILE A 56 5.20 -26.93 -20.28
N TYR A 57 4.59 -27.90 -19.59
CA TYR A 57 3.62 -27.58 -18.54
C TYR A 57 4.24 -27.10 -17.24
N ILE A 58 5.29 -27.76 -16.74
CA ILE A 58 5.94 -27.32 -15.48
C ILE A 58 6.53 -25.91 -15.67
N LEU A 59 7.14 -25.64 -16.83
CA LEU A 59 7.65 -24.30 -17.16
C LEU A 59 6.54 -23.26 -17.25
N LEU A 60 5.39 -23.62 -17.84
CA LEU A 60 4.24 -22.73 -17.93
C LEU A 60 3.66 -22.41 -16.54
N ILE A 61 3.58 -23.42 -15.66
CA ILE A 61 3.14 -23.24 -14.27
C ILE A 61 4.08 -22.28 -13.54
N ASP A 62 5.40 -22.44 -13.67
CA ASP A 62 6.38 -21.52 -13.07
C ASP A 62 6.15 -20.06 -13.55
N GLN A 63 5.92 -19.85 -14.86
CA GLN A 63 5.59 -18.53 -15.40
C GLN A 63 4.26 -17.96 -14.87
N PHE A 64 3.26 -18.81 -14.61
CA PHE A 64 2.00 -18.35 -14.01
C PHE A 64 2.18 -17.98 -12.54
N ILE A 65 3.02 -18.71 -11.81
CA ILE A 65 3.38 -18.38 -10.44
C ILE A 65 4.13 -17.05 -10.39
N ASP A 66 5.10 -16.81 -11.26
CA ASP A 66 5.81 -15.52 -11.31
C ASP A 66 4.84 -14.34 -11.61
N LYS A 67 3.83 -14.55 -12.45
CA LYS A 67 2.77 -13.55 -12.69
C LYS A 67 1.88 -13.35 -11.46
N LEU A 68 1.60 -14.40 -10.71
CA LEU A 68 0.85 -14.34 -9.46
C LEU A 68 1.64 -13.53 -8.42
N GLU A 69 2.94 -13.78 -8.27
CA GLU A 69 3.85 -12.99 -7.41
C GLU A 69 3.84 -11.51 -7.79
N LEU A 70 3.92 -11.19 -9.09
CA LEU A 70 3.85 -9.79 -9.54
C LEU A 70 2.52 -9.13 -9.16
N ARG A 71 1.40 -9.83 -9.32
CA ARG A 71 0.08 -9.32 -8.91
C ARG A 71 -0.01 -9.13 -7.40
N PHE A 72 0.58 -10.02 -6.63
CA PHE A 72 0.65 -9.91 -5.18
C PHE A 72 1.45 -8.65 -4.77
N CYS A 73 2.59 -8.41 -5.41
CA CYS A 73 3.38 -7.18 -5.20
C CYS A 73 2.57 -5.91 -5.51
N TRP A 74 1.79 -5.91 -6.59
CA TRP A 74 0.89 -4.79 -6.91
C TRP A 74 -0.17 -4.57 -5.83
N TYR A 75 -0.77 -5.64 -5.32
CA TYR A 75 -1.74 -5.55 -4.24
C TYR A 75 -1.12 -4.98 -2.95
N VAL A 76 0.03 -5.51 -2.53
CA VAL A 76 0.76 -5.01 -1.34
C VAL A 76 1.16 -3.55 -1.52
N ALA A 77 1.65 -3.17 -2.70
CA ALA A 77 1.98 -1.78 -2.98
C ALA A 77 0.75 -0.87 -2.82
N LEU A 78 -0.39 -1.23 -3.40
CA LEU A 78 -1.62 -0.45 -3.24
C LEU A 78 -2.12 -0.41 -1.80
N LYS A 79 -1.94 -1.49 -1.03
CA LYS A 79 -2.29 -1.52 0.40
C LYS A 79 -1.40 -0.60 1.23
N LEU A 80 -0.10 -0.60 1.00
CA LEU A 80 0.84 0.31 1.66
C LEU A 80 0.54 1.77 1.30
N TRP A 81 0.25 2.04 0.03
CA TRP A 81 -0.20 3.36 -0.39
C TRP A 81 -1.51 3.76 0.30
N GLU A 82 -2.41 2.81 0.56
CA GLU A 82 -3.62 3.05 1.33
C GLU A 82 -3.40 3.43 2.77
N GLU A 83 -2.49 2.74 3.44
CA GLU A 83 -2.17 3.04 4.83
C GLU A 83 -1.43 4.37 4.98
N GLN A 84 -0.69 4.79 3.95
CA GLN A 84 0.18 5.97 4.01
C GLN A 84 -0.43 7.22 3.35
N ILE A 85 -1.58 7.13 2.67
CA ILE A 85 -2.09 8.27 1.89
C ILE A 85 -2.41 9.48 2.79
N ASP A 86 -2.95 9.23 3.98
CA ASP A 86 -3.28 10.29 4.94
C ASP A 86 -2.01 10.95 5.50
N ASP A 87 -0.97 10.15 5.79
CA ASP A 87 0.33 10.66 6.24
C ASP A 87 1.01 11.47 5.13
N ILE A 88 0.98 10.98 3.88
CA ILE A 88 1.51 11.69 2.72
C ILE A 88 0.76 12.99 2.51
N GLN A 89 -0.58 12.97 2.57
CA GLN A 89 -1.41 14.17 2.50
C GLN A 89 -1.04 15.16 3.59
N HIS A 90 -0.92 14.70 4.84
CA HIS A 90 -0.57 15.54 5.97
C HIS A 90 0.82 16.16 5.81
N ILE A 91 1.84 15.35 5.45
CA ILE A 91 3.20 15.84 5.22
C ILE A 91 3.22 16.85 4.08
N VAL A 92 2.51 16.58 2.98
CA VAL A 92 2.39 17.52 1.87
C VAL A 92 1.72 18.81 2.33
N GLN A 93 0.60 18.75 3.05
CA GLN A 93 -0.10 19.95 3.55
C GLN A 93 0.76 20.78 4.52
N VAL A 94 1.49 20.12 5.43
CA VAL A 94 2.35 20.80 6.42
C VAL A 94 3.64 21.33 5.79
N SER A 95 4.21 20.61 4.82
CA SER A 95 5.50 20.95 4.21
C SER A 95 5.37 21.88 3.01
N SER A 96 4.24 21.84 2.30
CA SER A 96 3.98 22.71 1.15
C SER A 96 3.47 24.07 1.62
N ARG A 97 4.40 25.00 1.81
CA ARG A 97 4.04 26.39 1.99
C ARG A 97 3.48 26.96 0.69
N GLU A 98 2.30 27.56 0.75
CA GLU A 98 1.65 28.18 -0.39
C GLU A 98 2.52 29.33 -0.91
N PRO A 99 2.96 29.30 -2.18
CA PRO A 99 3.75 30.39 -2.72
C PRO A 99 2.87 31.63 -2.89
N ILE A 100 3.40 32.80 -2.50
CA ILE A 100 2.72 34.10 -2.60
C ILE A 100 3.72 35.16 -3.01
N THR A 101 3.29 36.14 -3.81
CA THR A 101 4.13 37.29 -4.15
C THR A 101 4.28 38.22 -2.94
N GLU A 102 5.30 39.07 -2.91
CA GLU A 102 5.51 40.06 -1.84
C GLU A 102 4.31 41.00 -1.72
N SER A 103 3.82 41.52 -2.84
CA SER A 103 2.64 42.39 -2.91
C SER A 103 1.37 41.72 -2.42
N ASP A 104 1.10 40.47 -2.81
CA ASP A 104 -0.05 39.70 -2.33
C ASP A 104 0.06 39.44 -0.82
N TYR A 105 1.26 39.11 -0.33
CA TYR A 105 1.50 38.90 1.10
C TYR A 105 1.28 40.18 1.91
N GLU A 106 1.79 41.32 1.43
CA GLU A 106 1.54 42.62 2.04
C GLU A 106 0.04 42.96 2.06
N ALA A 107 -0.69 42.62 1.00
CA ALA A 107 -2.14 42.80 0.94
C ALA A 107 -2.89 41.93 1.96
N GLU A 108 -2.51 40.65 2.12
CA GLU A 108 -3.09 39.77 3.15
C GLU A 108 -2.73 40.24 4.57
N VAL A 109 -1.49 40.69 4.80
CA VAL A 109 -1.10 41.33 6.07
C VAL A 109 -1.95 42.57 6.34
N ALA A 110 -2.16 43.44 5.34
CA ALA A 110 -2.98 44.63 5.49
C ALA A 110 -4.45 44.28 5.82
N LYS A 111 -5.01 43.29 5.15
CA LYS A 111 -6.37 42.78 5.39
C LYS A 111 -6.54 42.22 6.80
N VAL A 112 -5.59 41.42 7.30
CA VAL A 112 -5.62 40.95 8.70
C VAL A 112 -5.50 42.12 9.68
N ARG A 113 -4.65 43.11 9.39
CA ARG A 113 -4.53 44.31 10.23
C ARG A 113 -5.83 45.11 10.29
N GLU A 114 -6.67 45.04 9.26
CA GLU A 114 -7.98 45.69 9.24
C GLU A 114 -9.09 44.87 9.91
N GLU A 115 -8.82 43.62 10.29
CA GLU A 115 -9.79 42.73 10.92
C GLU A 115 -10.23 43.24 12.30
N TRP A 116 -11.52 43.07 12.59
CA TRP A 116 -12.15 43.47 13.84
C TRP A 116 -12.41 42.26 14.74
N VAL A 117 -11.50 42.05 15.69
CA VAL A 117 -11.52 40.90 16.60
C VAL A 117 -12.23 41.26 17.91
N PRO A 118 -13.11 40.42 18.46
CA PRO A 118 -13.72 40.64 19.76
C PRO A 118 -12.69 40.85 20.88
N VAL A 119 -12.95 41.80 21.77
CA VAL A 119 -12.07 42.08 22.94
C VAL A 119 -11.85 40.83 23.80
N LYS A 120 -12.83 39.91 23.84
CA LYS A 120 -12.72 38.66 24.60
C LYS A 120 -11.59 37.78 24.05
N GLU A 121 -11.56 37.55 22.75
CA GLU A 121 -10.57 36.70 22.09
C GLU A 121 -9.16 37.28 22.25
N LEU A 122 -8.99 38.59 22.06
CA LEU A 122 -7.70 39.25 22.27
C LEU A 122 -7.25 39.23 23.75
N ALA A 123 -8.19 39.27 24.69
CA ALA A 123 -7.89 39.15 26.12
C ALA A 123 -7.48 37.72 26.50
N GLU A 124 -8.13 36.70 25.92
CA GLU A 124 -7.75 35.29 26.04
C GLU A 124 -6.35 35.05 25.49
N PHE A 125 -6.08 35.58 24.30
CA PHE A 125 -4.76 35.51 23.70
C PHE A 125 -3.67 36.19 24.54
N LEU A 126 -3.92 37.40 25.08
CA LEU A 126 -2.97 38.07 25.98
C LEU A 126 -2.76 37.31 27.30
N ALA A 127 -3.81 36.70 27.85
CA ALA A 127 -3.70 35.86 29.04
C ALA A 127 -2.84 34.61 28.76
N GLY A 128 -2.98 34.00 27.57
CA GLY A 128 -2.17 32.87 27.12
C GLY A 128 -0.67 33.14 27.00
N GLN A 129 -0.28 34.40 26.78
CA GLN A 129 1.13 34.80 26.71
C GLN A 129 1.77 35.06 28.09
N LYS A 130 0.98 35.03 29.16
CA LYS A 130 1.50 35.26 30.50
C LYS A 130 2.36 34.07 30.93
N THR A 131 3.60 34.34 31.34
CA THR A 131 4.55 33.31 31.80
C THR A 131 4.76 33.34 33.31
N ASP A 132 4.38 34.43 33.98
CA ASP A 132 4.57 34.71 35.40
C ASP A 132 3.30 34.43 36.24
N TRP A 133 2.75 33.22 36.12
CA TRP A 133 1.63 32.77 36.94
C TRP A 133 2.07 32.52 38.39
N ALA A 134 1.23 32.89 39.36
CA ALA A 134 1.53 32.65 40.77
C ALA A 134 1.49 31.16 41.08
N GLU A 135 2.23 30.69 42.08
CA GLU A 135 2.25 29.27 42.45
C GLU A 135 0.85 28.72 42.80
N THR A 136 -0.01 29.57 43.36
CA THR A 136 -1.42 29.29 43.69
C THR A 136 -2.34 29.21 42.47
N ASP A 137 -1.89 29.67 41.30
CA ASP A 137 -2.67 29.66 40.06
C ASP A 137 -2.54 28.34 39.32
N TRP A 138 -1.63 27.47 39.74
CA TRP A 138 -1.37 26.17 39.14
C TRP A 138 -2.09 25.06 39.89
N GLU A 139 -2.63 24.10 39.16
CA GLU A 139 -3.11 22.82 39.68
C GLU A 139 -2.43 21.64 38.98
N SER A 140 -2.35 20.50 39.67
CA SER A 140 -1.83 19.25 39.10
C SER A 140 -2.98 18.54 38.40
N VAL A 141 -2.82 18.23 37.12
CA VAL A 141 -3.89 17.62 36.31
C VAL A 141 -3.94 16.11 36.46
N ASP A 142 -2.81 15.50 36.83
CA ASP A 142 -2.66 14.07 37.08
C ASP A 142 -1.46 13.79 38.00
N GLU A 143 -1.09 12.50 38.12
CA GLU A 143 0.15 12.04 38.79
C GLU A 143 1.41 12.35 37.98
N SER A 144 1.27 12.85 36.75
CA SER A 144 2.41 13.37 36.00
C SER A 144 2.74 14.75 36.58
N GLU A 145 4.02 15.14 36.61
CA GLU A 145 4.46 16.44 37.13
C GLU A 145 4.01 17.64 36.26
N THR A 146 2.97 17.46 35.44
CA THR A 146 2.41 18.46 34.55
C THR A 146 1.46 19.36 35.35
N ARG A 147 1.78 20.65 35.39
CA ARG A 147 0.95 21.67 36.04
C ARG A 147 0.21 22.47 34.96
N GLU A 148 -1.08 22.69 35.17
CA GLU A 148 -1.90 23.57 34.33
C GLU A 148 -2.40 24.78 35.13
N VAL A 149 -2.70 25.87 34.43
CA VAL A 149 -3.26 27.08 35.04
C VAL A 149 -4.73 26.81 35.35
N THR A 150 -5.11 27.00 36.61
CA THR A 150 -6.50 26.86 37.07
C THR A 150 -7.45 27.74 36.26
N ASP A 151 -8.64 27.23 35.94
CA ASP A 151 -9.69 27.98 35.24
C ASP A 151 -9.98 29.34 35.90
N ALA A 152 -9.97 29.37 37.24
CA ALA A 152 -10.22 30.59 38.01
C ALA A 152 -9.12 31.64 37.84
N ALA A 153 -7.85 31.23 37.75
CA ALA A 153 -6.73 32.11 37.48
C ALA A 153 -6.76 32.61 36.03
N TRP A 154 -7.03 31.71 35.08
CA TRP A 154 -7.21 32.04 33.67
C TRP A 154 -8.30 33.11 33.47
N ASP A 155 -9.51 32.85 33.97
CA ASP A 155 -10.65 33.78 33.88
C ASP A 155 -10.36 35.16 34.49
N ARG A 156 -9.62 35.18 35.60
CA ARG A 156 -9.22 36.41 36.27
C ARG A 156 -8.26 37.22 35.40
N GLU A 157 -7.30 36.55 34.76
CA GLU A 157 -6.35 37.19 33.85
C GLU A 157 -7.06 37.69 32.58
N VAL A 158 -7.93 36.88 31.97
CA VAL A 158 -8.75 37.28 30.81
C VAL A 158 -9.59 38.52 31.15
N LYS A 159 -10.23 38.56 32.32
CA LYS A 159 -10.98 39.76 32.79
C LYS A 159 -10.05 40.95 33.03
N SER A 160 -8.84 40.73 33.50
CA SER A 160 -7.82 41.77 33.71
C SER A 160 -7.39 42.38 32.38
N GLN A 161 -6.94 41.56 31.43
CA GLN A 161 -6.54 42.00 30.09
C GLN A 161 -7.71 42.63 29.34
N GLY A 162 -8.92 42.09 29.45
CA GLY A 162 -10.11 42.69 28.87
C GLY A 162 -10.45 44.08 29.45
N ARG A 163 -10.14 44.35 30.72
CA ARG A 163 -10.28 45.70 31.30
C ARG A 163 -9.19 46.63 30.76
N ARG A 164 -7.94 46.18 30.74
CA ARG A 164 -6.81 46.91 30.17
C ARG A 164 -7.08 47.34 28.72
N LEU A 165 -7.56 46.42 27.88
CA LEU A 165 -7.91 46.70 26.49
C LEU A 165 -9.00 47.77 26.38
N ARG A 166 -10.03 47.74 27.23
CA ARG A 166 -11.06 48.78 27.25
C ARG A 166 -10.50 50.15 27.66
N THR A 167 -9.58 50.19 28.63
CA THR A 167 -8.88 51.43 29.00
C THR A 167 -8.06 51.99 27.83
N LEU A 168 -7.36 51.12 27.07
CA LEU A 168 -6.63 51.53 25.87
C LEU A 168 -7.57 52.11 24.79
N VAL A 169 -8.75 51.51 24.62
CA VAL A 169 -9.80 52.06 23.74
C VAL A 169 -10.31 53.41 24.22
N GLU A 170 -10.55 53.57 25.53
CA GLU A 170 -10.99 54.84 26.12
C GLU A 170 -9.94 55.96 25.94
N SER A 171 -8.66 55.60 26.03
CA SER A 171 -7.52 56.50 25.75
C SER A 171 -7.27 56.78 24.26
N LYS A 172 -8.00 56.09 23.37
CA LYS A 172 -7.84 56.13 21.90
C LYS A 172 -6.49 55.64 21.37
N GLU A 173 -5.77 54.83 22.13
CA GLU A 173 -4.55 54.17 21.67
C GLU A 173 -4.86 53.01 20.70
N ILE A 174 -6.04 52.39 20.83
CA ILE A 174 -6.52 51.30 19.97
C ILE A 174 -7.84 51.71 19.31
N LEU A 175 -7.97 51.42 18.01
CA LEU A 175 -9.20 51.64 17.26
C LEU A 175 -10.23 50.56 17.59
N ALA A 176 -11.46 50.97 17.91
CA ALA A 176 -12.53 50.08 18.34
C ALA A 176 -13.86 50.36 17.62
N ARG A 177 -14.66 49.31 17.44
CA ARG A 177 -16.02 49.37 16.90
C ARG A 177 -16.97 48.60 17.82
N GLY A 178 -18.17 49.14 18.04
CA GLY A 178 -19.16 48.55 18.94
C GLY A 178 -19.05 49.05 20.39
N LYS A 179 -19.81 48.47 21.31
CA LYS A 179 -19.85 48.84 22.74
C LYS A 179 -20.12 47.61 23.61
N GLY A 180 -19.70 47.66 24.87
CA GLY A 180 -20.01 46.62 25.86
C GLY A 180 -19.44 45.25 25.47
N ARG A 181 -20.32 44.25 25.31
CA ARG A 181 -19.94 42.87 24.93
C ARG A 181 -19.65 42.70 23.44
N SER A 182 -20.15 43.59 22.57
CA SER A 182 -19.90 43.56 21.12
C SER A 182 -18.72 44.45 20.71
N LEU A 183 -17.92 44.91 21.67
CA LEU A 183 -16.72 45.70 21.40
C LEU A 183 -15.69 44.82 20.67
N LYS A 184 -15.30 45.28 19.49
CA LYS A 184 -14.25 44.68 18.66
C LYS A 184 -13.12 45.68 18.47
N LEU A 185 -11.88 45.19 18.43
CA LEU A 185 -10.67 45.98 18.23
C LEU A 185 -10.12 45.71 16.83
N GLN A 186 -9.59 46.74 16.19
CA GLN A 186 -8.87 46.56 14.94
C GLN A 186 -7.48 45.98 15.23
N MET A 187 -7.15 44.83 14.65
CA MET A 187 -5.93 44.08 14.94
C MET A 187 -4.66 44.92 14.79
N GLY A 188 -4.54 45.68 13.70
CA GLY A 188 -3.35 46.50 13.43
C GLY A 188 -3.11 47.61 14.46
N SER A 189 -4.16 48.14 15.08
CA SER A 189 -4.04 49.13 16.16
C SER A 189 -3.72 48.49 17.50
N PHE A 190 -4.23 47.28 17.74
CA PHE A 190 -3.87 46.46 18.88
C PHE A 190 -2.38 46.12 18.85
N ASP A 191 -1.85 45.60 17.74
CA ASP A 191 -0.42 45.26 17.64
C ASP A 191 0.49 46.49 17.85
N GLY A 192 0.09 47.64 17.30
CA GLY A 192 0.80 48.91 17.51
C GLY A 192 0.89 49.32 18.98
N ALA A 193 -0.20 49.21 19.74
CA ALA A 193 -0.24 49.56 21.15
C ALA A 193 0.63 48.63 22.04
N PHE A 194 0.86 47.39 21.60
CA PHE A 194 1.69 46.43 22.33
C PHE A 194 3.13 46.33 21.78
N GLY A 195 3.55 47.28 20.92
CA GLY A 195 4.92 47.36 20.41
C GLY A 195 5.32 46.19 19.50
N ARG A 196 4.34 45.53 18.88
CA ARG A 196 4.58 44.44 17.92
C ARG A 196 4.90 45.07 16.56
N THR A 197 6.15 45.53 16.41
CA THR A 197 6.66 46.29 15.25
C THR A 197 6.74 45.47 13.96
N THR A 198 6.84 44.16 14.10
CA THR A 198 6.60 43.19 13.05
C THR A 198 5.47 42.35 13.60
N ALA A 199 4.31 42.39 12.94
CA ALA A 199 3.17 41.54 13.27
C ALA A 199 3.72 40.18 13.72
N ALA A 200 3.29 39.68 14.88
CA ALA A 200 3.31 38.24 15.04
C ALA A 200 2.52 37.75 13.83
N VAL A 201 3.24 37.34 12.79
CA VAL A 201 2.68 36.88 11.53
C VAL A 201 1.64 35.87 11.99
N PRO A 202 0.33 36.13 11.80
CA PRO A 202 -0.69 35.19 12.22
C PRO A 202 -0.23 33.80 11.86
N GLU A 203 -0.44 32.78 12.69
CA GLU A 203 0.04 31.43 12.38
C GLU A 203 -0.44 31.01 10.97
N ASP A 204 -1.62 31.49 10.58
CA ASP A 204 -2.19 31.37 9.23
C ASP A 204 -1.31 31.93 8.10
N LEU A 205 -0.49 32.94 8.35
CA LEU A 205 0.43 33.52 7.37
C LEU A 205 1.80 32.82 7.34
N LEU A 206 2.14 31.98 8.35
CA LEU A 206 3.34 31.14 8.31
C LEU A 206 3.25 30.02 7.27
N ARG A 207 2.03 29.76 6.76
CA ARG A 207 1.78 28.83 5.65
C ARG A 207 2.32 29.35 4.33
N TYR A 208 2.65 30.63 4.22
CA TYR A 208 3.10 31.22 2.97
C TYR A 208 4.63 31.15 2.77
N ARG A 209 5.04 30.90 1.53
CA ARG A 209 6.41 31.13 1.06
C ARG A 209 6.40 32.40 0.22
N ILE A 210 6.96 33.47 0.79
CA ILE A 210 7.01 34.78 0.14
C ILE A 210 8.07 34.74 -0.96
N ILE A 211 7.68 35.15 -2.17
CA ILE A 211 8.52 35.17 -3.37
C ILE A 211 8.47 36.59 -3.96
N PRO A 212 9.59 37.16 -4.47
CA PRO A 212 9.59 38.50 -5.04
C PRO A 212 8.59 38.66 -6.20
N ASP A 213 7.98 39.84 -6.31
CA ASP A 213 6.96 40.15 -7.34
C ASP A 213 7.44 39.90 -8.77
N CYS A 214 8.75 39.99 -9.03
CA CYS A 214 9.32 39.72 -10.35
C CYS A 214 9.17 38.26 -10.82
N PHE A 215 8.77 37.35 -9.92
CA PHE A 215 8.50 35.93 -10.21
C PHE A 215 7.01 35.58 -10.15
N ALA A 216 6.10 36.55 -10.28
CA ALA A 216 4.65 36.32 -10.17
C ALA A 216 4.11 35.20 -11.08
N ASP A 217 4.62 35.07 -12.31
CA ASP A 217 4.23 33.99 -13.24
C ASP A 217 4.65 32.60 -12.71
N GLU A 218 5.82 32.50 -12.06
CA GLU A 218 6.30 31.25 -11.44
C GLU A 218 5.47 30.89 -10.21
N VAL A 219 5.10 31.89 -9.39
CA VAL A 219 4.20 31.71 -8.24
C VAL A 219 2.87 31.11 -8.70
N GLU A 220 2.27 31.67 -9.75
CA GLU A 220 0.99 31.20 -10.30
C GLU A 220 1.10 29.77 -10.88
N GLN A 221 2.21 29.45 -11.56
CA GLN A 221 2.46 28.09 -12.04
C GLN A 221 2.62 27.09 -10.89
N GLU A 222 3.33 27.47 -9.83
CA GLU A 222 3.52 26.62 -8.65
C GLU A 222 2.21 26.41 -7.87
N ARG A 223 1.37 27.45 -7.73
CA ARG A 223 0.02 27.33 -7.16
C ARG A 223 -0.82 26.31 -7.92
N ARG A 224 -0.89 26.41 -9.24
CA ARG A 224 -1.60 25.42 -10.08
C ARG A 224 -1.04 24.01 -9.94
N SER A 225 0.27 23.89 -9.80
CA SER A 225 0.93 22.58 -9.61
C SER A 225 0.60 21.99 -8.23
N GLN A 226 0.59 22.82 -7.19
CA GLN A 226 0.20 22.44 -5.83
C GLN A 226 -1.28 22.08 -5.76
N GLU A 227 -2.17 22.86 -6.38
CA GLU A 227 -3.59 22.55 -6.50
C GLU A 227 -3.83 21.23 -7.25
N ALA A 228 -3.15 21.00 -8.37
CA ALA A 228 -3.25 19.75 -9.11
C ALA A 228 -2.74 18.55 -8.28
N MET A 229 -1.65 18.72 -7.53
CA MET A 229 -1.12 17.70 -6.63
C MET A 229 -2.10 17.41 -5.49
N LEU A 230 -2.62 18.44 -4.82
CA LEU A 230 -3.62 18.31 -3.76
C LEU A 230 -4.89 17.67 -4.30
N ALA A 231 -5.40 18.08 -5.46
CA ALA A 231 -6.55 17.45 -6.10
C ALA A 231 -6.32 15.97 -6.44
N THR A 232 -5.08 15.60 -6.82
CA THR A 232 -4.71 14.20 -7.06
C THR A 232 -4.68 13.40 -5.76
N LEU A 233 -4.18 13.98 -4.68
CA LEU A 233 -4.18 13.37 -3.36
C LEU A 233 -5.59 13.30 -2.76
N GLU A 234 -6.43 14.31 -3.00
CA GLU A 234 -7.82 14.43 -2.55
C GLU A 234 -8.81 13.60 -3.36
N TRP A 235 -8.37 12.88 -4.42
CA TRP A 235 -9.26 12.08 -5.27
C TRP A 235 -10.08 11.03 -4.50
N GLU A 236 -9.73 10.76 -3.24
CA GLU A 236 -10.40 9.86 -2.29
C GLU A 236 -11.41 10.54 -1.35
N ARG A 237 -11.44 11.87 -1.22
CA ARG A 237 -12.40 12.57 -0.33
C ARG A 237 -13.82 12.67 -0.90
N ILE A 238 -14.09 12.11 -2.08
CA ILE A 238 -15.44 11.87 -2.62
C ILE A 238 -16.07 10.69 -1.84
N GLY A 239 -16.36 10.97 -0.57
CA GLY A 239 -17.09 10.13 0.37
C GLY A 239 -17.53 10.90 1.62
N ILE A 240 -17.44 12.24 1.60
CA ILE A 240 -17.87 13.12 2.69
C ILE A 240 -19.40 13.20 2.67
N VAL A 241 -19.99 13.16 3.87
CA VAL A 241 -21.42 13.26 4.22
C VAL A 241 -22.24 14.04 3.18
N GLY A 242 -23.00 13.31 2.36
CA GLY A 242 -23.88 13.88 1.34
C GLY A 242 -23.70 13.28 -0.06
N ASP A 243 -22.66 12.47 -0.29
CA ASP A 243 -22.54 11.75 -1.55
C ASP A 243 -23.78 10.88 -1.81
N PRO A 244 -24.32 10.90 -3.05
CA PRO A 244 -25.46 10.08 -3.39
C PRO A 244 -25.12 8.61 -3.10
N PRO A 245 -26.07 7.82 -2.56
CA PRO A 245 -25.87 6.40 -2.33
C PRO A 245 -25.47 5.75 -3.67
N GLY A 246 -24.18 5.45 -3.84
CA GLY A 246 -23.62 4.99 -5.10
C GLY A 246 -22.35 5.69 -5.60
N ALA A 247 -21.81 6.71 -4.91
CA ALA A 247 -20.46 7.20 -5.21
C ALA A 247 -19.45 6.05 -5.01
N ILE A 248 -18.96 5.55 -6.13
CA ILE A 248 -18.17 4.33 -6.20
C ILE A 248 -16.77 4.63 -5.65
N ASN A 249 -16.42 4.05 -4.51
CA ASN A 249 -15.04 4.05 -4.05
C ASN A 249 -14.20 3.16 -4.99
N VAL A 250 -13.64 3.77 -6.03
CA VAL A 250 -12.86 3.12 -7.09
C VAL A 250 -11.70 2.32 -6.50
N ARG A 251 -11.06 2.87 -5.46
CA ARG A 251 -9.95 2.24 -4.75
C ARG A 251 -10.38 0.95 -4.05
N LYS A 252 -11.43 1.00 -3.23
CA LYS A 252 -11.98 -0.19 -2.57
C LYS A 252 -12.35 -1.27 -3.59
N ARG A 253 -13.01 -0.90 -4.70
CA ARG A 253 -13.34 -1.86 -5.78
C ARG A 253 -12.11 -2.42 -6.47
N LEU A 254 -11.08 -1.61 -6.69
CA LEU A 254 -9.82 -2.07 -7.27
C LEU A 254 -9.14 -3.07 -6.33
N MET A 255 -9.09 -2.77 -5.03
CA MET A 255 -8.53 -3.66 -4.00
C MET A 255 -9.31 -4.98 -3.92
N GLU A 256 -10.63 -4.93 -3.84
CA GLU A 256 -11.51 -6.13 -3.84
C GLU A 256 -11.36 -6.95 -5.13
N ALA A 257 -11.25 -6.29 -6.29
CA ALA A 257 -11.04 -6.95 -7.57
C ALA A 257 -9.66 -7.64 -7.64
N LEU A 258 -8.62 -6.99 -7.11
CA LEU A 258 -7.28 -7.58 -7.02
C LEU A 258 -7.25 -8.76 -6.05
N GLN A 259 -7.87 -8.65 -4.86
CA GLN A 259 -8.00 -9.78 -3.92
C GLN A 259 -8.69 -10.98 -4.56
N THR A 260 -9.84 -10.72 -5.21
CA THR A 260 -10.61 -11.76 -5.91
C THR A 260 -9.78 -12.39 -7.03
N SER A 261 -9.08 -11.58 -7.82
CA SER A 261 -8.22 -12.08 -8.91
C SER A 261 -7.02 -12.86 -8.38
N LEU A 262 -6.43 -12.46 -7.24
CA LEU A 262 -5.31 -13.17 -6.62
C LEU A 262 -5.74 -14.54 -6.12
N ALA A 263 -6.86 -14.61 -5.39
CA ALA A 263 -7.40 -15.86 -4.89
C ALA A 263 -7.74 -16.83 -6.04
N ALA A 264 -8.40 -16.34 -7.09
CA ALA A 264 -8.73 -17.14 -8.27
C ALA A 264 -7.47 -17.67 -8.97
N CYS A 265 -6.48 -16.81 -9.24
CA CYS A 265 -5.28 -17.24 -9.95
C CYS A 265 -4.38 -18.13 -9.10
N PHE A 266 -4.37 -17.96 -7.78
CA PHE A 266 -3.73 -18.91 -6.87
C PHE A 266 -4.38 -20.29 -7.00
N CYS A 267 -5.71 -20.37 -6.93
CA CYS A 267 -6.49 -21.60 -7.07
C CYS A 267 -6.17 -22.30 -8.40
N ASP A 268 -6.18 -21.56 -9.52
CA ASP A 268 -5.85 -22.09 -10.84
C ASP A 268 -4.43 -22.64 -10.93
N CYS A 269 -3.44 -21.93 -10.35
CA CYS A 269 -2.06 -22.40 -10.34
C CYS A 269 -1.89 -23.66 -9.48
N TRP A 270 -2.59 -23.71 -8.34
CA TRP A 270 -2.58 -24.85 -7.44
C TRP A 270 -3.17 -26.09 -8.11
N GLN A 271 -4.35 -25.98 -8.73
CA GLN A 271 -4.97 -27.08 -9.47
C GLN A 271 -4.07 -27.60 -10.59
N GLN A 272 -3.45 -26.70 -11.36
CA GLN A 272 -2.53 -27.08 -12.43
C GLN A 272 -1.31 -27.85 -11.90
N LEU A 273 -0.70 -27.37 -10.81
CA LEU A 273 0.41 -28.04 -10.15
C LEU A 273 0.00 -29.44 -9.67
N ARG A 274 -1.12 -29.53 -8.94
CA ARG A 274 -1.63 -30.81 -8.41
C ARG A 274 -1.95 -31.80 -9.52
N ALA A 275 -2.52 -31.34 -10.63
CA ALA A 275 -2.81 -32.20 -11.77
C ALA A 275 -1.54 -32.78 -12.41
N VAL A 276 -0.49 -31.97 -12.55
CA VAL A 276 0.81 -32.44 -13.03
C VAL A 276 1.40 -33.49 -12.09
N GLU A 277 1.36 -33.24 -10.78
CA GLU A 277 1.87 -34.19 -9.79
C GLU A 277 1.11 -35.52 -9.82
N THR A 278 -0.23 -35.48 -9.88
CA THR A 278 -1.06 -36.69 -10.00
C THR A 278 -0.72 -37.48 -11.25
N VAL A 279 -0.60 -36.84 -12.42
CA VAL A 279 -0.25 -37.56 -13.67
C VAL A 279 1.19 -38.09 -13.63
N VAL A 280 2.13 -37.37 -13.02
CA VAL A 280 3.51 -37.85 -12.82
C VAL A 280 3.56 -39.05 -11.88
N GLU A 281 2.76 -39.05 -10.81
CA GLU A 281 2.61 -40.18 -9.89
C GLU A 281 1.98 -41.40 -10.59
N GLU A 282 0.94 -41.20 -11.40
CA GLU A 282 0.31 -42.24 -12.22
C GLU A 282 1.32 -42.88 -13.19
N ILE A 283 2.11 -42.06 -13.88
CA ILE A 283 3.17 -42.55 -14.75
C ILE A 283 4.25 -43.27 -13.92
N GLY A 284 4.62 -42.74 -12.75
CA GLY A 284 5.58 -43.38 -11.86
C GLY A 284 5.15 -44.76 -11.37
N ALA A 285 3.85 -44.98 -11.15
CA ALA A 285 3.30 -46.29 -10.82
C ALA A 285 3.56 -47.33 -11.92
N GLU A 286 3.55 -46.93 -13.19
CA GLU A 286 3.93 -47.79 -14.33
C GLU A 286 5.42 -48.21 -14.28
N PHE A 287 6.26 -47.50 -13.52
CA PHE A 287 7.69 -47.76 -13.30
C PHE A 287 8.03 -48.25 -11.87
N ASP A 288 7.10 -48.96 -11.21
CA ASP A 288 7.30 -49.45 -9.83
C ASP A 288 7.55 -48.34 -8.80
N GLY A 289 6.95 -47.16 -9.03
CA GLY A 289 7.09 -45.99 -8.17
C GLY A 289 8.35 -45.16 -8.46
N ALA A 290 9.14 -45.50 -9.48
CA ALA A 290 10.24 -44.66 -9.91
C ALA A 290 9.72 -43.35 -10.54
N ASP A 291 10.26 -42.22 -10.09
CA ASP A 291 9.90 -40.90 -10.63
C ASP A 291 10.22 -40.82 -12.14
N PRO A 292 9.25 -40.58 -13.04
CA PRO A 292 9.51 -40.55 -14.48
C PRO A 292 10.19 -39.25 -14.95
N LEU A 293 10.27 -38.22 -14.10
CA LEU A 293 10.88 -36.94 -14.47
C LEU A 293 12.40 -36.98 -14.38
N ARG A 294 13.04 -36.20 -15.26
CA ARG A 294 14.45 -35.82 -15.12
C ARG A 294 14.64 -34.94 -13.88
N PRO A 295 15.83 -34.98 -13.23
CA PRO A 295 16.09 -34.22 -12.01
C PRO A 295 15.78 -32.72 -12.14
N ALA A 296 16.13 -32.09 -13.28
CA ALA A 296 15.85 -30.68 -13.52
C ALA A 296 14.35 -30.35 -13.49
N HIS A 297 13.51 -31.16 -14.15
CA HIS A 297 12.06 -30.96 -14.15
C HIS A 297 11.46 -31.24 -12.77
N ARG A 298 11.95 -32.25 -12.06
CA ARG A 298 11.50 -32.56 -10.70
C ARG A 298 11.79 -31.42 -9.73
N SER A 299 13.03 -30.91 -9.73
CA SER A 299 13.41 -29.76 -8.91
C SER A 299 12.58 -28.52 -9.23
N MET A 300 12.23 -28.30 -10.50
CA MET A 300 11.36 -27.19 -10.90
C MET A 300 9.93 -27.37 -10.37
N LEU A 301 9.37 -28.59 -10.44
CA LEU A 301 8.05 -28.88 -9.87
C LEU A 301 8.01 -28.65 -8.36
N ASP A 302 9.02 -29.14 -7.64
CA ASP A 302 9.14 -28.94 -6.19
C ASP A 302 9.32 -27.46 -5.84
N ALA A 303 10.03 -26.69 -6.68
CA ALA A 303 10.16 -25.24 -6.52
C ALA A 303 8.83 -24.51 -6.72
N CYS A 304 8.05 -24.86 -7.75
CA CYS A 304 6.70 -24.32 -7.98
C CYS A 304 5.79 -24.57 -6.78
N ARG A 305 5.79 -25.80 -6.23
CA ARG A 305 5.06 -26.14 -5.01
C ARG A 305 5.46 -25.26 -3.85
N LYS A 306 6.77 -25.10 -3.61
CA LYS A 306 7.28 -24.28 -2.52
C LYS A 306 6.85 -22.82 -2.66
N LYS A 307 6.96 -22.23 -3.86
CA LYS A 307 6.52 -20.86 -4.14
C LYS A 307 5.03 -20.68 -3.85
N LEU A 308 4.17 -21.60 -4.30
CA LEU A 308 2.73 -21.53 -4.02
C LEU A 308 2.41 -21.66 -2.53
N LEU A 309 3.07 -22.55 -1.79
CA LEU A 309 2.87 -22.64 -0.35
C LEU A 309 3.27 -21.33 0.38
N GLN A 310 4.40 -20.72 -0.02
CA GLN A 310 4.82 -19.42 0.51
C GLN A 310 3.81 -18.31 0.18
N MET A 311 3.29 -18.29 -1.05
CA MET A 311 2.25 -17.35 -1.46
C MET A 311 0.97 -17.54 -0.63
N GLN A 312 0.59 -18.77 -0.32
CA GLN A 312 -0.59 -19.04 0.52
C GLN A 312 -0.43 -18.43 1.92
N GLU A 313 0.73 -18.59 2.56
CA GLU A 313 1.02 -17.99 3.86
C GLU A 313 0.90 -16.46 3.80
N GLN A 314 1.40 -15.85 2.73
CA GLN A 314 1.31 -14.41 2.50
C GLN A 314 -0.13 -13.94 2.26
N LEU A 315 -0.91 -14.66 1.46
CA LEU A 315 -2.32 -14.36 1.23
C LEU A 315 -3.14 -14.48 2.53
N GLN A 316 -2.85 -15.50 3.34
CA GLN A 316 -3.48 -15.69 4.65
C GLN A 316 -3.16 -14.54 5.62
N TYR A 317 -1.91 -14.06 5.64
CA TYR A 317 -1.52 -12.90 6.45
C TYR A 317 -2.30 -11.63 6.06
N LEU A 318 -2.66 -11.49 4.79
CA LEU A 318 -3.46 -10.37 4.27
C LEU A 318 -4.97 -10.66 4.28
N GLU A 319 -5.41 -11.72 4.98
CA GLU A 319 -6.81 -12.13 5.08
C GLU A 319 -7.49 -12.42 3.73
N ILE A 320 -6.71 -12.81 2.71
CA ILE A 320 -7.23 -13.23 1.41
C ILE A 320 -7.46 -14.75 1.44
N GLU A 321 -8.73 -15.16 1.35
CA GLU A 321 -9.10 -16.57 1.33
C GLU A 321 -8.70 -17.22 0.00
N ALA A 322 -7.66 -18.07 0.04
CA ALA A 322 -7.16 -18.82 -1.10
C ALA A 322 -7.28 -20.32 -0.82
N VAL A 323 -8.28 -20.96 -1.43
CA VAL A 323 -8.57 -22.38 -1.20
C VAL A 323 -7.70 -23.25 -2.11
N GLN A 324 -7.03 -24.23 -1.52
CA GLN A 324 -6.36 -25.31 -2.25
C GLN A 324 -7.40 -26.33 -2.72
N THR A 325 -7.80 -26.24 -3.98
CA THR A 325 -8.73 -27.18 -4.60
C THR A 325 -7.98 -28.28 -5.36
N GLU A 326 -8.50 -29.50 -5.32
CA GLU A 326 -7.99 -30.55 -6.21
C GLU A 326 -8.41 -30.26 -7.67
N PRO A 327 -7.63 -30.71 -8.66
CA PRO A 327 -7.98 -30.56 -10.06
C PRO A 327 -9.22 -31.38 -10.40
N ASP A 328 -10.02 -30.90 -11.35
CA ASP A 328 -11.14 -31.67 -11.88
C ASP A 328 -10.68 -32.81 -12.81
N ASP A 329 -11.55 -33.81 -12.98
CA ASP A 329 -11.26 -34.99 -13.79
C ASP A 329 -11.06 -34.63 -15.27
N GLU A 330 -11.72 -33.59 -15.78
CA GLU A 330 -11.60 -33.18 -17.18
C GLU A 330 -10.19 -32.64 -17.49
N PHE A 331 -9.64 -31.86 -16.57
CA PHE A 331 -8.29 -31.33 -16.65
C PHE A 331 -7.24 -32.44 -16.50
N LEU A 332 -7.44 -33.38 -15.56
CA LEU A 332 -6.60 -34.57 -15.44
C LEU A 332 -6.60 -35.40 -16.73
N GLU A 333 -7.77 -35.66 -17.32
CA GLU A 333 -7.88 -36.39 -18.59
C GLU A 333 -7.21 -35.66 -19.76
N THR A 334 -7.18 -34.33 -19.73
CA THR A 334 -6.47 -33.54 -20.73
C THR A 334 -4.96 -33.73 -20.61
N LEU A 335 -4.41 -33.70 -19.38
CA LEU A 335 -2.99 -33.96 -19.14
C LEU A 335 -2.60 -35.42 -19.40
N ARG A 336 -3.46 -36.39 -19.05
CA ARG A 336 -3.25 -37.81 -19.37
C ARG A 336 -3.17 -38.03 -20.88
N ARG A 337 -4.06 -37.41 -21.66
CA ARG A 337 -4.02 -37.48 -23.12
C ARG A 337 -2.74 -36.88 -23.68
N LEU A 338 -2.29 -35.76 -23.12
CA LEU A 338 -1.03 -35.13 -23.51
C LEU A 338 0.19 -36.01 -23.19
N ALA A 339 0.18 -36.71 -22.05
CA ALA A 339 1.26 -37.61 -21.66
C ALA A 339 1.35 -38.86 -22.56
N ASN A 340 0.21 -39.30 -23.10
CA ASN A 340 0.11 -40.51 -23.92
C ASN A 340 0.24 -40.26 -25.43
N GLY A 341 0.20 -39.01 -25.88
CA GLY A 341 0.28 -38.61 -27.30
C GLY A 341 1.68 -38.20 -27.74
#